data_AF-A0AAD4CDG0-F1
#
_entry.id   AF-A0AAD4CDG0-F1
#
_cell.length_a   1.000
_cell.length_b   1.000
_cell.length_c   1.000
_cell.angle_alpha   90.00
_cell.angle_beta   90.00
_cell.angle_gamma   90.00
#
_symmetry.space_group_name_H-M   'P 1'
#
loop_
_entity.id
_entity.type
_entity.pdbx_description
1 polymer ?
#
loop_
_entity_poly.entity_id
_entity_poly.type
_entity_poly.pdbx_seq_one_letter_code
_entity_poly.pdbx_strand_id
1 'polypeptide(L)'
;MNAVMKVPKAIWRTVYLLLSICLLVQLFHRYERWQRRVERVSPEQAPFCASGELYTVQTGDSCNSISLAHKIPSYGLYAGNREAIVACDRMRPGMALCLPFSCAEVYAIQPGDTCKGIEEQSSDVLDGEPFTKYNSWLHPFGDCDRLIHINHDYIGSVFCLGPQAGVFEGSENVTNPVSLKVNPEGYNGRQASRLPGQKPLRLLFALNDKDARQGTRAV
;
A
#
# COMPACT_ATOMS: atom_id res chain seq x y z
N MET A 1 -62.51 -3.76 -49.46
CA MET A 1 -61.55 -3.31 -50.49
C MET A 1 -60.42 -2.59 -49.76
N ASN A 2 -59.24 -3.19 -49.65
CA ASN A 2 -58.11 -2.55 -48.95
C ASN A 2 -57.24 -1.85 -49.98
N ALA A 3 -57.29 -0.52 -49.99
CA ALA A 3 -56.41 0.30 -50.83
C ALA A 3 -54.99 0.24 -50.25
N VAL A 4 -54.06 -0.35 -50.99
CA VAL A 4 -52.62 -0.31 -50.65
C VAL A 4 -52.11 1.07 -51.03
N MET A 5 -51.95 1.95 -50.03
CA MET A 5 -51.31 3.26 -50.23
C MET A 5 -49.85 3.06 -50.66
N LYS A 6 -49.53 3.45 -51.90
CA LYS A 6 -48.16 3.45 -52.43
C LYS A 6 -47.42 4.68 -51.89
N VAL A 7 -46.52 4.45 -50.94
CA VAL A 7 -45.67 5.51 -50.40
C VAL A 7 -44.61 5.91 -51.44
N PRO A 8 -44.47 7.21 -51.80
CA PRO A 8 -43.48 7.68 -52.74
C PRO A 8 -42.05 7.30 -52.35
N LYS A 9 -41.22 6.95 -53.35
CA LYS A 9 -39.78 6.67 -53.15
C LYS A 9 -39.04 7.82 -52.46
N ALA A 10 -39.51 9.06 -52.63
CA ALA A 10 -38.97 10.25 -51.95
C ALA A 10 -39.14 10.18 -50.42
N ILE A 11 -40.25 9.63 -49.93
CA ILE A 11 -40.51 9.46 -48.49
C ILE A 11 -39.59 8.38 -47.91
N TRP A 12 -39.37 7.29 -48.63
CA TRP A 12 -38.40 6.28 -48.20
C TRP A 12 -36.97 6.84 -48.16
N ARG A 13 -36.58 7.68 -49.14
CA ARG A 13 -35.27 8.35 -49.14
C ARG A 13 -35.09 9.26 -47.93
N THR A 14 -36.09 10.07 -47.58
CA THR A 14 -36.01 10.94 -46.40
C THR A 14 -35.96 10.14 -45.11
N VAL A 15 -36.75 9.06 -44.99
CA VAL A 15 -36.69 8.15 -43.83
C VAL A 15 -35.31 7.51 -43.68
N TYR A 16 -34.71 6.99 -44.75
CA TYR A 16 -33.36 6.40 -44.70
C TYR A 16 -32.28 7.41 -44.30
N LEU A 17 -32.36 8.65 -44.82
CA LEU A 17 -31.44 9.72 -44.45
C LEU A 17 -31.54 10.05 -42.95
N LEU A 18 -32.76 10.18 -42.41
CA LEU A 18 -32.97 10.48 -40.99
C LEU A 18 -32.49 9.35 -40.08
N LEU A 19 -32.74 8.09 -40.43
CA LEU A 19 -32.26 6.94 -39.67
C LEU A 19 -30.73 6.84 -39.69
N SER A 20 -30.11 7.11 -40.84
CA SER A 20 -28.65 7.15 -40.98
C SER A 20 -28.04 8.24 -40.10
N ILE A 21 -28.59 9.45 -40.15
CA ILE A 21 -28.16 10.57 -39.30
C ILE A 21 -28.32 10.23 -37.82
N CYS A 22 -29.45 9.61 -37.42
CA CYS A 22 -29.68 9.20 -36.04
C CYS A 22 -28.66 8.16 -35.55
N LEU A 23 -28.33 7.15 -36.38
CA LEU A 23 -27.31 6.16 -36.05
C LEU A 23 -25.92 6.80 -35.90
N LEU A 24 -25.55 7.74 -36.79
CA LEU A 24 -24.29 8.46 -36.70
C LEU A 24 -24.21 9.31 -35.44
N VAL A 25 -25.29 10.01 -35.07
CA VAL A 25 -25.37 10.78 -33.82
C VAL A 25 -25.27 9.86 -32.59
N GLN A 26 -25.90 8.70 -32.61
CA GLN A 26 -25.80 7.72 -31.53
C GLN A 26 -24.39 7.14 -31.39
N LEU A 27 -23.74 6.81 -32.51
CA LEU A 27 -22.35 6.34 -32.53
C LEU A 27 -21.40 7.44 -32.08
N PHE A 28 -21.63 8.69 -32.49
CA PHE A 28 -20.87 9.85 -32.06
C PHE A 28 -21.02 10.08 -30.55
N HIS A 29 -22.23 10.09 -29.99
CA HIS A 29 -22.41 10.20 -28.54
C HIS A 29 -21.88 9.00 -27.76
N ARG A 30 -21.88 7.80 -28.36
CA ARG A 30 -21.24 6.62 -27.77
C ARG A 30 -19.72 6.79 -27.79
N TYR A 31 -19.16 7.32 -28.86
CA TYR A 31 -17.75 7.66 -29.02
C TYR A 31 -17.34 8.77 -28.05
N GLU A 32 -18.10 9.87 -27.94
CA GLU A 32 -17.85 10.94 -26.96
C GLU A 32 -17.99 10.46 -25.51
N ARG A 33 -18.96 9.61 -25.19
CA ARG A 33 -19.05 8.99 -23.85
C ARG A 33 -17.89 8.04 -23.57
N TRP A 34 -17.32 7.44 -24.60
CA TRP A 34 -16.13 6.62 -24.49
C TRP A 34 -14.87 7.49 -24.36
N GLN A 35 -14.70 8.52 -25.19
CA GLN A 35 -13.60 9.47 -25.11
C GLN A 35 -13.59 10.22 -23.77
N ARG A 36 -14.73 10.71 -23.26
CA ARG A 36 -14.79 11.33 -21.92
C ARG A 36 -14.42 10.38 -20.76
N ARG A 37 -14.46 9.06 -20.98
CA ARG A 37 -13.94 8.08 -20.00
C ARG A 37 -12.43 7.89 -20.15
N VAL A 38 -11.92 7.92 -21.37
CA VAL A 38 -10.48 7.83 -21.66
C VAL A 38 -9.75 9.11 -21.25
N GLU A 39 -10.31 10.29 -21.55
CA GLU A 39 -9.75 11.61 -21.18
C GLU A 39 -9.80 11.86 -19.66
N ARG A 40 -10.68 11.18 -18.92
CA ARG A 40 -10.63 11.18 -17.45
C ARG A 40 -9.36 10.50 -16.92
N VAL A 41 -8.71 9.66 -17.72
CA VAL A 41 -7.34 9.23 -17.51
C VAL A 41 -6.44 10.26 -18.21
N SER A 42 -6.43 11.48 -17.69
CA SER A 42 -5.48 12.51 -18.14
C SER A 42 -4.05 11.99 -17.88
N PRO A 43 -3.05 12.30 -18.71
CA PRO A 43 -1.64 12.05 -18.39
C PRO A 43 -1.20 12.75 -17.08
N GLU A 44 -2.01 13.65 -16.54
CA GLU A 44 -1.86 14.29 -15.23
C GLU A 44 -2.24 13.37 -14.04
N GLN A 45 -2.87 12.22 -14.29
CA GLN A 45 -3.18 11.22 -13.26
C GLN A 45 -2.52 9.87 -13.59
N ALA A 46 -1.25 9.89 -13.97
CA ALA A 46 -0.42 8.71 -13.75
C ALA A 46 -0.62 8.26 -12.29
N PRO A 47 -0.87 6.96 -12.02
CA PRO A 47 -1.13 6.49 -10.66
C PRO A 47 -0.02 7.00 -9.75
N PHE A 48 -0.40 7.62 -8.63
CA PHE A 48 0.53 8.25 -7.73
C PHE A 48 1.59 7.24 -7.29
N CYS A 49 2.84 7.50 -7.68
CA CYS A 49 3.97 6.69 -7.29
C CYS A 49 4.87 7.49 -6.35
N ALA A 50 4.79 7.20 -5.05
CA ALA A 50 5.48 7.98 -4.02
C ALA A 50 7.01 8.00 -4.19
N SER A 51 7.58 6.91 -4.70
CA SER A 51 9.02 6.82 -4.99
C SER A 51 9.42 7.53 -6.29
N GLY A 52 8.47 7.76 -7.20
CA GLY A 52 8.74 8.15 -8.59
C GLY A 52 9.29 7.04 -9.48
N GLU A 53 9.56 5.85 -8.92
CA GLU A 53 10.20 4.74 -9.63
C GLU A 53 9.17 3.81 -10.27
N LEU A 54 9.28 3.64 -11.59
CA LEU A 54 8.40 2.77 -12.37
C LEU A 54 9.17 1.58 -12.92
N TYR A 55 8.54 0.41 -12.89
CA TYR A 55 9.05 -0.82 -13.47
C TYR A 55 8.12 -1.35 -14.56
N THR A 56 8.69 -1.77 -15.68
CA THR A 56 7.90 -2.41 -16.75
C THR A 56 8.01 -3.92 -16.64
N VAL A 57 6.88 -4.59 -16.41
CA VAL A 57 6.79 -6.05 -16.24
C VAL A 57 7.31 -6.76 -17.48
N GLN A 58 8.17 -7.76 -17.26
CA GLN A 58 8.72 -8.65 -18.28
C GLN A 58 8.05 -10.03 -18.22
N THR A 59 8.26 -10.81 -19.28
CA THR A 59 7.76 -12.19 -19.32
C THR A 59 8.45 -13.04 -18.26
N GLY A 60 7.66 -13.68 -17.40
CA GLY A 60 8.14 -14.53 -16.32
C GLY A 60 8.34 -13.81 -14.99
N ASP A 61 8.10 -12.50 -14.93
CA ASP A 61 8.14 -11.79 -13.66
C ASP A 61 7.06 -12.22 -12.69
N SER A 62 7.42 -12.19 -11.42
CA SER A 62 6.53 -12.29 -10.27
C SER A 62 6.76 -11.13 -9.33
N CYS A 63 5.83 -10.84 -8.42
CA CYS A 63 6.10 -9.84 -7.38
C CYS A 63 7.37 -10.20 -6.60
N ASN A 64 7.66 -11.48 -6.38
CA ASN A 64 8.85 -11.93 -5.66
C ASN A 64 10.13 -11.68 -6.43
N SER A 65 10.18 -11.99 -7.73
CA SER A 65 11.38 -11.78 -8.55
C SER A 65 11.71 -10.29 -8.66
N ILE A 66 10.69 -9.45 -8.89
CA ILE A 66 10.85 -7.99 -8.89
C ILE A 66 11.29 -7.51 -7.51
N SER A 67 10.66 -8.00 -6.44
CA SER A 67 10.94 -7.56 -5.07
C SER A 67 12.36 -7.86 -4.62
N LEU A 68 12.86 -9.05 -4.95
CA LEU A 68 14.26 -9.43 -4.68
C LEU A 68 15.24 -8.59 -5.50
N ALA A 69 14.96 -8.36 -6.78
CA ALA A 69 15.83 -7.59 -7.67
C ALA A 69 15.93 -6.11 -7.27
N HIS A 70 14.85 -5.54 -6.74
CA HIS A 70 14.75 -4.13 -6.40
C HIS A 70 14.82 -3.83 -4.89
N LYS A 71 15.04 -4.85 -4.05
CA LYS A 71 15.03 -4.76 -2.57
C LYS A 71 13.77 -4.06 -2.02
N ILE A 72 12.58 -4.42 -2.51
CA ILE A 72 11.30 -3.85 -2.05
C ILE A 72 10.43 -4.94 -1.40
N PRO A 73 9.45 -4.58 -0.53
CA PRO A 73 8.50 -5.57 -0.04
C PRO A 73 7.45 -5.90 -1.11
N SER A 74 7.18 -7.19 -1.32
CA SER A 74 6.21 -7.66 -2.32
C SER A 74 4.79 -7.21 -2.00
N TYR A 75 4.42 -7.16 -0.71
CA TYR A 75 3.13 -6.60 -0.31
C TYR A 75 2.99 -5.13 -0.69
N GLY A 76 4.07 -4.34 -0.55
CA GLY A 76 4.09 -2.93 -0.95
C GLY A 76 3.91 -2.78 -2.46
N LEU A 77 4.58 -3.63 -3.25
CA LEU A 77 4.40 -3.69 -4.71
C LEU A 77 2.96 -4.04 -5.08
N TYR A 78 2.38 -5.08 -4.47
CA TYR A 78 0.99 -5.46 -4.70
C TYR A 78 0.01 -4.34 -4.30
N ALA A 79 0.13 -3.81 -3.08
CA ALA A 79 -0.78 -2.81 -2.54
C ALA A 79 -0.76 -1.51 -3.35
N GLY A 80 0.43 -1.05 -3.77
CA GLY A 80 0.61 0.13 -4.60
C GLY A 80 0.09 -0.02 -6.03
N ASN A 81 -0.12 -1.26 -6.49
CA ASN A 81 -0.52 -1.58 -7.85
C ASN A 81 -1.77 -2.47 -7.92
N ARG A 82 -2.61 -2.45 -6.88
CA ARG A 82 -3.77 -3.36 -6.72
C ARG A 82 -4.82 -3.28 -7.84
N GLU A 83 -4.85 -2.19 -8.59
CA GLU A 83 -5.75 -2.03 -9.75
C GLU A 83 -5.22 -2.77 -10.98
N ALA A 84 -3.91 -3.02 -11.03
CA ALA A 84 -3.21 -3.60 -12.16
C ALA A 84 -2.79 -5.06 -11.89
N ILE A 85 -2.35 -5.38 -10.67
CA ILE A 85 -1.93 -6.72 -10.24
C ILE A 85 -3.14 -7.49 -9.70
N VAL A 86 -3.60 -8.48 -10.47
CA VAL A 86 -4.65 -9.42 -10.04
C VAL A 86 -4.08 -10.51 -9.14
N ALA A 87 -2.91 -11.03 -9.49
CA ALA A 87 -2.14 -11.99 -8.69
C ALA A 87 -0.65 -11.81 -9.00
N CYS A 88 0.19 -12.05 -8.00
CA CYS A 88 1.62 -11.78 -8.06
C CYS A 88 2.39 -12.74 -8.96
N ASP A 89 1.82 -13.89 -9.30
CA ASP A 89 2.35 -14.89 -10.24
C ASP A 89 1.83 -14.71 -11.68
N ARG A 90 0.88 -13.79 -11.92
CA ARG A 90 0.14 -13.65 -13.19
C ARG A 90 0.07 -12.22 -13.69
N MET A 91 1.20 -11.51 -13.62
CA MET A 91 1.29 -10.16 -14.17
C MET A 91 1.40 -10.19 -15.69
N ARG A 92 0.84 -9.16 -16.34
CA ARG A 92 0.91 -9.03 -17.80
C ARG A 92 2.19 -8.28 -18.18
N PRO A 93 3.04 -8.85 -19.07
CA PRO A 93 4.20 -8.13 -19.59
C PRO A 93 3.82 -6.81 -20.26
N GLY A 94 4.69 -5.80 -20.14
CA GLY A 94 4.49 -4.44 -20.67
C GLY A 94 3.69 -3.51 -19.77
N MET A 95 3.16 -4.01 -18.64
CA MET A 95 2.49 -3.18 -17.63
C MET A 95 3.53 -2.38 -16.83
N ALA A 96 3.26 -1.09 -16.61
CA ALA A 96 4.03 -0.26 -15.70
C ALA A 96 3.52 -0.43 -14.26
N LEU A 97 4.43 -0.72 -13.34
CA LEU A 97 4.18 -0.83 -11.90
C LEU A 97 4.94 0.27 -11.17
N CYS A 98 4.31 0.89 -10.17
CA CYS A 98 5.01 1.71 -9.20
C CYS A 98 5.81 0.84 -8.24
N LEU A 99 7.12 1.07 -8.15
CA LEU A 99 7.96 0.43 -7.14
C LEU A 99 7.83 1.22 -5.82
N PRO A 100 7.49 0.60 -4.68
CA PRO A 100 7.57 1.28 -3.40
C PRO A 100 9.03 1.59 -3.04
N PHE A 101 9.25 2.32 -1.94
CA PHE A 101 10.60 2.54 -1.43
C PHE A 101 11.30 1.22 -1.07
N SER A 102 12.58 1.12 -1.44
CA SER A 102 13.42 -0.03 -1.13
C SER A 102 13.74 -0.10 0.36
N CYS A 103 14.01 -1.32 0.82
CA CYS A 103 14.46 -1.66 2.16
C CYS A 103 15.98 -1.82 2.16
N ALA A 104 16.61 -1.57 3.31
CA ALA A 104 18.02 -1.85 3.52
C ALA A 104 18.38 -3.29 3.12
N GLU A 105 17.62 -4.23 3.69
CA GLU A 105 17.66 -5.64 3.36
C GLU A 105 16.24 -6.22 3.31
N VAL A 106 16.11 -7.28 2.52
CA VAL A 106 14.85 -8.01 2.34
C VAL A 106 15.01 -9.48 2.70
N TYR A 107 13.91 -10.10 3.10
CA TYR A 107 13.83 -11.52 3.45
C TYR A 107 12.70 -12.19 2.69
N ALA A 108 12.98 -13.33 2.06
CA ALA A 108 11.99 -14.15 1.38
C ALA A 108 11.49 -15.24 2.32
N ILE A 109 10.26 -15.08 2.80
CA ILE A 109 9.65 -16.00 3.77
C ILE A 109 9.53 -17.41 3.19
N GLN A 110 9.93 -18.39 3.98
CA GLN A 110 9.87 -19.81 3.69
C GLN A 110 8.69 -20.49 4.41
N PRO A 111 8.23 -21.66 3.91
CA PRO A 111 7.26 -22.47 4.64
C PRO A 111 7.78 -22.85 6.04
N GLY A 112 7.00 -22.53 7.08
CA GLY A 112 7.34 -22.84 8.47
C GLY A 112 8.07 -21.72 9.22
N ASP A 113 8.38 -20.61 8.56
CA ASP A 113 8.94 -19.43 9.22
C ASP A 113 7.97 -18.85 10.27
N THR A 114 8.55 -18.36 11.36
CA THR A 114 7.86 -17.60 12.41
C THR A 114 8.56 -16.25 12.58
N CYS A 115 7.86 -15.23 13.11
CA CYS A 115 8.46 -13.90 13.36
C CYS A 115 9.71 -14.07 14.23
N LYS A 116 9.57 -14.83 15.33
CA LYS A 116 10.65 -15.10 16.27
C LYS A 116 11.86 -15.78 15.60
N GLY A 117 11.62 -16.79 14.77
CA GLY A 117 12.71 -17.47 14.05
C GLY A 117 13.45 -16.55 13.08
N ILE A 118 12.71 -15.70 12.34
CA ILE A 118 13.29 -14.70 11.45
C ILE A 118 14.10 -13.67 12.25
N GLU A 119 13.57 -13.21 13.39
CA GLU A 119 14.21 -12.25 14.30
C GLU A 119 15.52 -12.81 14.89
N GLU A 120 15.53 -14.07 15.31
CA GLU A 120 16.73 -14.74 15.80
C GLU A 120 17.79 -14.90 14.69
N GLN A 121 17.36 -15.34 13.50
CA GLN A 121 18.24 -15.56 12.35
C GLN A 121 18.82 -14.25 11.78
N SER A 122 18.05 -13.16 11.84
CA SER A 122 18.39 -11.86 11.24
C SER A 122 18.74 -10.81 12.29
N SER A 123 19.22 -11.24 13.46
CA SER A 123 19.47 -10.39 14.62
C SER A 123 20.53 -9.31 14.37
N ASP A 124 21.48 -9.56 13.47
CA ASP A 124 22.49 -8.63 13.00
C ASP A 124 21.91 -7.47 12.16
N VAL A 125 20.88 -7.76 11.37
CA VAL A 125 20.21 -6.77 10.50
C VAL A 125 19.11 -6.02 11.25
N LEU A 126 18.34 -6.72 12.08
CA LEU A 126 17.20 -6.16 12.80
C LEU A 126 17.61 -5.36 14.05
N ASP A 127 18.82 -5.52 14.57
CA ASP A 127 19.34 -4.80 15.75
C ASP A 127 18.38 -4.87 16.96
N GLY A 128 17.83 -6.06 17.20
CA GLY A 128 16.88 -6.30 18.30
C GLY A 128 15.47 -5.75 18.10
N GLU A 129 15.17 -5.18 16.94
CA GLU A 129 13.83 -4.72 16.59
C GLU A 129 12.93 -5.86 16.11
N PRO A 130 11.63 -5.85 16.46
CA PRO A 130 10.72 -6.90 16.01
C PRO A 130 10.52 -6.81 14.50
N PHE A 131 10.41 -7.96 13.83
CA PHE A 131 10.17 -8.05 12.39
C PHE A 131 8.92 -7.27 11.94
N THR A 132 7.91 -7.22 12.81
CA THR A 132 6.66 -6.46 12.59
C THR A 132 6.85 -4.95 12.56
N LYS A 133 7.96 -4.41 13.09
CA LYS A 133 8.29 -2.97 13.01
C LYS A 133 8.37 -2.50 11.55
N TYR A 134 9.00 -3.30 10.69
CA TYR A 134 9.18 -2.96 9.27
C TYR A 134 8.07 -3.53 8.38
N ASN A 135 7.24 -4.41 8.94
CA ASN A 135 6.16 -5.09 8.24
C ASN A 135 4.83 -4.93 9.02
N SER A 136 4.50 -3.70 9.43
CA SER A 136 3.39 -3.40 10.35
C SER A 136 2.00 -3.80 9.82
N TRP A 137 1.87 -4.03 8.52
CA TRP A 137 0.67 -4.61 7.92
C TRP A 137 0.38 -6.04 8.44
N LEU A 138 1.36 -6.69 9.09
CA LEU A 138 1.22 -7.95 9.80
C LEU A 138 0.56 -7.84 11.18
N HIS A 139 0.43 -6.64 11.77
CA HIS A 139 -0.15 -6.49 13.12
C HIS A 139 -1.52 -7.17 13.32
N PRO A 140 -2.46 -7.12 12.36
CA PRO A 140 -3.75 -7.82 12.49
C PRO A 140 -3.64 -9.34 12.54
N PHE A 141 -2.47 -9.91 12.22
CA PHE A 141 -2.28 -11.33 12.01
C PHE A 141 -1.60 -12.06 13.18
N GLY A 142 -1.00 -11.34 14.15
CA GLY A 142 -0.39 -11.90 15.38
C GLY A 142 0.84 -12.79 15.12
N ASP A 143 1.98 -12.45 15.74
CA ASP A 143 3.23 -13.24 15.85
C ASP A 143 3.74 -13.98 14.60
N CYS A 144 3.34 -13.54 13.40
CA CYS A 144 3.60 -14.22 12.13
C CYS A 144 3.09 -15.67 12.00
N ASP A 145 2.44 -16.25 13.02
CA ASP A 145 1.90 -17.61 12.95
C ASP A 145 0.87 -17.79 11.83
N ARG A 146 0.26 -16.68 11.41
CA ARG A 146 -0.67 -16.64 10.28
C ARG A 146 -0.02 -16.28 8.95
N LEU A 147 1.30 -16.13 8.86
CA LEU A 147 1.98 -15.97 7.57
C LEU A 147 1.63 -17.13 6.62
N ILE A 148 1.52 -18.35 7.14
CA ILE A 148 1.07 -19.52 6.36
C ILE A 148 -0.37 -19.41 5.83
N HIS A 149 -1.20 -18.55 6.43
CA HIS A 149 -2.58 -18.33 6.02
C HIS A 149 -2.70 -17.18 5.01
N ILE A 150 -1.61 -16.47 4.76
CA ILE A 150 -1.57 -15.45 3.73
C ILE A 150 -1.33 -16.14 2.40
N ASN A 151 -2.16 -15.81 1.41
CA ASN A 151 -1.96 -16.35 0.08
C ASN A 151 -0.83 -15.59 -0.64
N HIS A 152 0.38 -16.15 -0.54
CA HIS A 152 1.59 -15.59 -1.14
C HIS A 152 1.54 -15.55 -2.67
N ASP A 153 0.65 -16.29 -3.33
CA ASP A 153 0.44 -16.19 -4.78
C ASP A 153 -0.17 -14.83 -5.17
N TYR A 154 -0.89 -14.18 -4.25
CA TYR A 154 -1.53 -12.89 -4.53
C TYR A 154 -0.68 -11.69 -4.13
N ILE A 155 0.09 -11.78 -3.07
CA ILE A 155 0.82 -10.64 -2.50
C ILE A 155 2.35 -10.81 -2.45
N GLY A 156 2.85 -11.97 -2.88
CA GLY A 156 4.24 -12.36 -2.75
C GLY A 156 4.66 -12.72 -1.32
N SER A 157 5.94 -12.94 -1.13
CA SER A 157 6.56 -13.43 0.10
C SER A 157 7.88 -12.73 0.43
N VAL A 158 8.13 -11.52 -0.09
CA VAL A 158 9.35 -10.75 0.17
C VAL A 158 9.04 -9.59 1.11
N PHE A 159 9.76 -9.53 2.23
CA PHE A 159 9.51 -8.64 3.36
C PHE A 159 10.76 -7.85 3.71
N CYS A 160 10.60 -6.79 4.50
CA CYS A 160 11.73 -5.93 4.87
C CYS A 160 12.32 -6.33 6.22
N LEU A 161 13.65 -6.33 6.30
CA LEU A 161 14.40 -6.47 7.56
C LEU A 161 14.91 -5.12 8.08
N GLY A 162 14.42 -4.02 7.52
CA GLY A 162 14.87 -2.68 7.88
C GLY A 162 13.95 -1.60 7.32
N PRO A 163 14.24 -0.32 7.64
CA PRO A 163 13.41 0.80 7.20
C PRO A 163 13.39 0.90 5.66
N GLN A 164 12.24 1.31 5.15
CA GLN A 164 12.08 1.74 3.77
C GLN A 164 12.69 3.12 3.54
N ALA A 165 13.28 3.35 2.36
CA ALA A 165 13.99 4.58 2.00
C ALA A 165 15.23 4.89 2.87
N GLY A 166 15.75 3.89 3.60
CA GLY A 166 17.01 4.00 4.32
C GLY A 166 18.19 3.59 3.45
N VAL A 167 19.27 4.37 3.50
CA VAL A 167 20.60 3.90 3.08
C VAL A 167 21.24 3.24 4.30
N PHE A 168 21.46 1.93 4.25
CA PHE A 168 22.22 1.22 5.29
C PHE A 168 23.69 1.31 4.90
N GLU A 169 24.38 2.36 5.32
CA GLU A 169 25.83 2.33 5.39
C GLU A 169 26.18 1.44 6.58
N GLY A 170 26.72 0.25 6.32
CA GLY A 170 27.24 -0.64 7.37
C GLY A 170 28.18 0.13 8.29
N SER A 171 28.19 -0.22 9.57
CA SER A 171 28.83 0.56 10.65
C SER A 171 30.30 0.91 10.35
N GLU A 172 30.52 2.06 9.74
CA GLU A 172 31.69 2.88 10.00
C GLU A 172 31.25 3.96 10.98
N ASN A 173 32.13 4.32 11.91
CA ASN A 173 31.86 5.30 12.96
C ASN A 173 31.43 6.65 12.35
N VAL A 174 30.14 6.87 12.13
CA VAL A 174 29.61 8.15 11.66
C VAL A 174 29.06 8.93 12.86
N THR A 175 29.94 9.69 13.49
CA THR A 175 29.52 10.91 14.19
C THR A 175 29.02 11.91 13.15
N ASN A 176 27.73 11.84 12.81
CA ASN A 176 26.84 12.98 12.56
C ASN A 176 25.54 12.50 11.91
N PRO A 177 24.36 12.75 12.51
CA PRO A 177 23.09 12.49 11.83
C PRO A 177 22.89 13.54 10.72
N VAL A 178 22.75 13.07 9.48
CA VAL A 178 22.24 13.88 8.37
C VAL A 178 20.81 14.29 8.72
N SER A 179 20.63 15.57 9.06
CA SER A 179 19.32 16.15 9.28
C SER A 179 18.60 16.27 7.94
N LEU A 180 17.51 15.52 7.77
CA LEU A 180 16.51 15.80 6.75
C LEU A 180 15.94 17.19 7.03
N LYS A 181 16.20 18.16 6.15
CA LYS A 181 15.53 19.46 6.19
C LYS A 181 14.08 19.27 5.78
N VAL A 182 13.20 19.03 6.76
CA VAL A 182 11.75 19.10 6.54
C VAL A 182 11.39 20.58 6.39
N ASN A 183 10.81 20.93 5.24
CA ASN A 183 10.26 22.26 4.98
C ASN A 183 9.05 22.52 5.91
N PRO A 184 8.93 23.66 6.63
CA PRO A 184 7.94 23.82 7.70
C PRO A 184 6.48 24.00 7.24
N GLU A 185 6.18 24.01 5.95
CA GLU A 185 4.84 24.31 5.46
C GLU A 185 4.09 23.03 5.04
N GLY A 186 3.28 22.51 5.96
CA GLY A 186 2.08 21.76 5.58
C GLY A 186 1.98 20.30 6.05
N TYR A 187 1.91 20.06 7.36
CA TYR A 187 1.13 18.92 7.87
C TYR A 187 0.26 19.38 9.05
N ASN A 188 -0.99 19.73 8.75
CA ASN A 188 -2.05 19.90 9.75
C ASN A 188 -2.50 18.52 10.25
N GLY A 189 -1.70 17.91 11.12
CA GLY A 189 -2.08 16.75 11.93
C GLY A 189 -2.21 17.21 13.38
N ARG A 190 -3.41 17.10 13.96
CA ARG A 190 -3.70 17.49 15.34
C ARG A 190 -2.86 16.65 16.31
N GLN A 191 -1.74 17.20 16.78
CA GLN A 191 -1.10 16.77 18.02
C GLN A 191 -1.75 17.55 19.16
N ALA A 192 -2.53 16.87 19.99
CA ALA A 192 -2.88 17.39 21.31
C ALA A 192 -1.71 17.11 22.27
N SER A 193 -0.64 17.88 22.13
CA SER A 193 0.46 17.94 23.11
C SER A 193 0.27 19.17 24.00
N ARG A 194 0.34 18.93 25.31
CA ARG A 194 0.07 19.85 26.42
C ARG A 194 0.93 21.13 26.35
N LEU A 195 0.32 22.27 26.68
CA LEU A 195 1.00 23.53 26.95
C LEU A 195 1.79 23.48 28.27
N PRO A 196 3.00 24.10 28.35
CA PRO A 196 3.71 24.29 29.61
C PRO A 196 3.07 25.45 30.38
N GLY A 197 2.69 25.22 31.64
CA GLY A 197 2.24 26.31 32.53
C GLY A 197 1.01 26.05 33.41
N GLN A 198 0.54 24.81 33.58
CA GLN A 198 -0.48 24.50 34.59
C GLN A 198 0.04 23.49 35.60
N LYS A 199 0.02 23.90 36.88
CA LYS A 199 0.35 23.07 38.04
C LYS A 199 -0.51 21.78 38.01
N PRO A 200 0.07 20.60 38.28
CA PRO A 200 -0.70 19.36 38.24
C PRO A 200 -1.69 19.29 39.41
N LEU A 201 -2.96 19.04 39.10
CA LEU A 201 -3.95 18.62 40.07
C LEU A 201 -3.59 17.18 40.50
N ARG A 202 -3.08 17.02 41.72
CA ARG A 202 -2.77 15.71 42.33
C ARG A 202 -4.03 14.86 42.38
N LEU A 203 -4.13 13.83 41.54
CA LEU A 203 -4.98 12.67 41.83
C LEU A 203 -4.14 11.73 42.71
N LEU A 204 -4.42 11.74 44.01
CA LEU A 204 -3.89 10.80 44.98
C LEU A 204 -4.45 9.41 44.69
N PHE A 205 -3.63 8.51 44.12
CA PHE A 205 -3.79 7.09 44.42
C PHE A 205 -3.13 6.84 45.77
N ALA A 206 -3.94 6.71 46.81
CA ALA A 206 -3.50 6.31 48.12
C ALA A 206 -3.05 4.84 48.07
N LEU A 207 -1.74 4.62 48.24
CA LEU A 207 -1.25 3.42 48.89
C LEU A 207 -1.74 3.50 50.34
N ASN A 208 -2.79 2.74 50.68
CA ASN A 208 -3.11 2.46 52.07
C ASN A 208 -2.28 1.26 52.50
N ASP A 209 -1.16 1.54 53.14
CA ASP A 209 -0.58 0.64 54.11
C ASP A 209 -0.16 1.46 55.34
N LYS A 210 -0.40 0.89 56.52
CA LYS A 210 -0.08 1.35 57.89
C LYS A 210 -1.09 2.36 58.48
N ASP A 211 -1.67 2.16 59.66
CA ASP A 211 -1.14 1.57 60.88
C ASP A 211 -2.22 0.88 61.74
N ALA A 212 -1.88 -0.26 62.32
CA ALA A 212 -2.31 -0.61 63.67
C ALA A 212 -1.16 -1.33 64.38
N ARG A 213 -0.44 -0.60 65.22
CA ARG A 213 0.48 -1.14 66.23
C ARG A 213 -0.32 -1.65 67.44
N GLN A 214 0.35 -2.51 68.21
CA GLN A 214 0.05 -3.06 69.56
C GLN A 214 -0.58 -4.46 69.50
N GLY A 215 -0.11 -5.47 70.22
CA GLY A 215 1.00 -5.58 71.16
C GLY A 215 1.22 -7.06 71.51
N THR A 216 2.38 -7.34 72.09
CA THR A 216 2.81 -8.59 72.75
C THR A 216 1.77 -9.22 73.68
N ARG A 217 1.56 -10.56 73.63
CA ARG A 217 1.75 -11.51 74.76
C ARG A 217 1.48 -12.99 74.40
N ALA A 218 2.50 -13.80 74.65
CA ALA A 218 2.58 -15.06 75.42
C ALA A 218 1.57 -16.21 75.30
N VAL A 219 2.20 -17.39 75.49
CA VAL A 219 1.75 -18.77 75.75
C VAL A 219 1.53 -19.62 74.51
#